data_AF-A0A6A6IQL9-F1
#
_entry.id   AF-A0A6A6IQL9-F1
#
_cell.length_a   1.000
_cell.length_b   1.000
_cell.length_c   1.000
_cell.angle_alpha   90.00
_cell.angle_beta   90.00
_cell.angle_gamma   90.00
#
_symmetry.space_group_name_H-M   'P 1'
#
loop_
_entity.id
_entity.type
_entity.pdbx_description
1 polymer ?
#
loop_
_entity_poly.entity_id
_entity_poly.type
_entity_poly.pdbx_seq_one_letter_code
_entity_poly.pdbx_strand_id
1 'polypeptide(L)'
;MPPGVLWVSSRIANPSSPSTTLTPSKFCDWYENTHILEVTSLPGVPRAARYEAIFPQPDPEAWSANAPWLTLYEMPDVWYRLTDEFRGLDGQSRPSEELLRDVFEQARFDTRFYEEVAKEVAEGSQREPAKFLLSWASQPASSTSTTDFDAWYEKSVIPALLKLPTFRRIRRCKVVNATTLDQFVRKEEPVPQYLGLCEFDGEETPVSDVTEIMRNEKVADGAMQEAGWFRLKRVYGGESQA
;
A
#
# COMPACT_ATOMS: atom_id res chain seq x y z
N MET A 1 19.02 9.24 -5.08
CA MET A 1 17.99 8.68 -5.98
C MET A 1 16.63 8.89 -5.33
N PRO A 2 15.50 8.91 -6.07
CA PRO A 2 14.25 9.35 -5.47
C PRO A 2 13.70 8.28 -4.50
N PRO A 3 13.31 8.69 -3.28
CA PRO A 3 12.69 7.79 -2.32
C PRO A 3 11.33 7.32 -2.85
N GLY A 4 10.88 6.18 -2.36
CA GLY A 4 9.63 5.59 -2.79
C GLY A 4 9.06 4.59 -1.80
N VAL A 5 7.98 3.96 -2.24
CA VAL A 5 7.28 2.92 -1.50
C VAL A 5 7.03 1.74 -2.43
N LEU A 6 7.33 0.55 -1.93
CA LEU A 6 6.79 -0.68 -2.48
C LEU A 6 5.49 -0.98 -1.72
N TRP A 7 4.38 -0.81 -2.43
CA TRP A 7 3.03 -1.05 -1.96
C TRP A 7 2.61 -2.46 -2.40
N VAL A 8 2.29 -3.33 -1.45
CA VAL A 8 1.89 -4.72 -1.72
C VAL A 8 0.57 -5.03 -1.05
N SER A 9 -0.49 -5.04 -1.83
CA SER A 9 -1.80 -5.53 -1.41
C SER A 9 -1.88 -7.03 -1.66
N SER A 10 -2.41 -7.78 -0.69
CA SER A 10 -2.40 -9.24 -0.76
C SER A 10 -3.70 -9.86 -0.27
N ARG A 11 -4.07 -10.99 -0.87
CA ARG A 11 -5.29 -11.75 -0.58
C ARG A 11 -5.13 -13.21 -1.00
N ILE A 12 -5.97 -14.08 -0.45
CA ILE A 12 -6.17 -15.44 -0.99
C ILE A 12 -7.08 -15.29 -2.22
N ALA A 13 -6.71 -15.86 -3.37
CA ALA A 13 -7.37 -15.57 -4.64
C ALA A 13 -8.80 -16.16 -4.70
N ASN A 14 -8.99 -17.40 -4.23
CA ASN A 14 -10.26 -18.11 -4.27
C ASN A 14 -10.57 -18.78 -2.92
N PRO A 15 -10.80 -18.01 -1.84
CA PRO A 15 -10.92 -18.56 -0.48
C PRO A 15 -12.10 -19.51 -0.31
N SER A 16 -13.14 -19.40 -1.15
CA SER A 16 -14.32 -20.26 -1.12
C SER A 16 -14.20 -21.53 -1.98
N SER A 17 -13.11 -21.69 -2.75
CA SER A 17 -12.90 -22.89 -3.57
C SER A 17 -12.53 -24.09 -2.70
N PRO A 18 -13.09 -25.30 -2.95
CA PRO A 18 -12.70 -26.51 -2.21
C PRO A 18 -11.24 -26.93 -2.47
N SER A 19 -10.60 -26.42 -3.53
CA SER A 19 -9.19 -26.67 -3.83
C SER A 19 -8.23 -25.75 -3.06
N THR A 20 -8.74 -24.69 -2.42
CA THR A 20 -7.91 -23.75 -1.66
C THR A 20 -7.66 -24.30 -0.27
N THR A 21 -6.39 -24.58 0.02
CA THR A 21 -5.93 -25.12 1.31
C THR A 21 -5.17 -24.08 2.15
N LEU A 22 -4.75 -22.98 1.51
CA LEU A 22 -4.14 -21.84 2.16
C LEU A 22 -5.19 -21.10 3.02
N THR A 23 -4.96 -21.05 4.32
CA THR A 23 -5.82 -20.33 5.26
C THR A 23 -5.24 -18.94 5.56
N PRO A 24 -6.06 -17.97 6.01
CA PRO A 24 -5.57 -16.65 6.43
C PRO A 24 -4.44 -16.71 7.45
N SER A 25 -4.51 -17.64 8.41
CA SER A 25 -3.48 -17.83 9.43
C SER A 25 -2.16 -18.34 8.84
N LYS A 26 -2.19 -19.36 7.97
CA LYS A 26 -0.98 -19.86 7.30
C LYS A 26 -0.36 -18.82 6.38
N PHE A 27 -1.19 -18.09 5.64
CA PHE A 27 -0.74 -17.01 4.78
C PHE A 27 -0.06 -15.89 5.57
N CYS A 28 -0.70 -15.42 6.65
CA CYS A 28 -0.13 -14.38 7.49
C CYS A 28 1.15 -14.86 8.18
N ASP A 29 1.19 -16.10 8.68
CA ASP A 29 2.38 -16.65 9.33
C ASP A 29 3.60 -16.64 8.40
N TRP A 30 3.45 -17.20 7.18
CA TRP A 30 4.52 -17.14 6.19
C TRP A 30 4.88 -15.68 5.82
N TYR A 31 3.90 -14.84 5.50
CA TYR A 31 4.17 -13.49 5.03
C TYR A 31 4.87 -12.65 6.10
N GLU A 32 4.43 -12.76 7.35
CA GLU A 32 4.85 -11.91 8.47
C GLU A 32 6.10 -12.44 9.16
N ASN A 33 6.29 -13.76 9.23
CA ASN A 33 7.42 -14.35 9.96
C ASN A 33 8.52 -14.87 9.03
N THR A 34 8.32 -14.89 7.71
CA THR A 34 9.34 -15.27 6.72
C THR A 34 9.51 -14.17 5.68
N HIS A 35 8.51 -13.93 4.83
CA HIS A 35 8.68 -13.13 3.62
C HIS A 35 9.06 -11.66 3.90
N ILE A 36 8.36 -10.97 4.82
CA ILE A 36 8.71 -9.58 5.16
C ILE A 36 10.14 -9.50 5.72
N LEU A 37 10.59 -10.49 6.50
CA LEU A 37 11.94 -10.50 7.07
C LEU A 37 13.00 -10.66 5.98
N GLU A 38 12.77 -11.53 5.00
CA GLU A 38 13.63 -11.68 3.83
C GLU A 38 13.72 -10.37 3.04
N VAL A 39 12.58 -9.74 2.75
CA VAL A 39 12.54 -8.47 2.02
C VAL A 39 13.25 -7.37 2.81
N THR A 40 13.00 -7.26 4.12
CA THR A 40 13.61 -6.22 4.97
C THR A 40 15.06 -6.47 5.35
N SER A 41 15.59 -7.67 5.06
CA SER A 41 17.02 -7.95 5.14
C SER A 41 17.82 -7.34 3.97
N LEU A 42 17.14 -6.94 2.89
CA LEU A 42 17.79 -6.31 1.75
C LEU A 42 18.21 -4.87 2.08
N PRO A 43 19.43 -4.45 1.70
CA PRO A 43 19.92 -3.08 1.96
C PRO A 43 19.01 -1.97 1.41
N GLY A 44 18.32 -2.22 0.29
CA GLY A 44 17.42 -1.27 -0.35
C GLY A 44 16.02 -1.18 0.27
N VAL A 45 15.69 -2.01 1.27
CA VAL A 45 14.36 -2.06 1.90
C VAL A 45 14.48 -2.13 3.43
N PRO A 46 14.91 -1.05 4.09
CA PRO A 46 15.32 -1.10 5.50
C PRO A 46 14.18 -1.28 6.52
N ARG A 47 12.92 -1.09 6.10
CA ARG A 47 11.77 -1.20 7.00
C ARG A 47 10.47 -1.48 6.24
N ALA A 48 9.51 -2.06 6.94
CA ALA A 48 8.17 -2.29 6.44
C ALA A 48 7.11 -2.11 7.52
N ALA A 49 5.88 -1.84 7.09
CA ALA A 49 4.70 -1.80 7.93
C ALA A 49 3.61 -2.69 7.31
N ARG A 50 3.11 -3.65 8.09
CA ARG A 50 2.00 -4.52 7.73
C ARG A 50 0.73 -3.97 8.36
N TYR A 51 -0.30 -3.88 7.54
CA TYR A 51 -1.62 -3.43 7.93
C TYR A 51 -2.67 -4.47 7.56
N GLU A 52 -3.78 -4.44 8.29
CA GLU A 52 -4.98 -5.24 8.03
C GLU A 52 -6.18 -4.33 7.79
N ALA A 53 -7.09 -4.77 6.93
CA ALA A 53 -8.28 -4.01 6.58
C ALA A 53 -9.21 -3.83 7.79
N ILE A 54 -9.79 -2.64 7.93
CA ILE A 54 -10.73 -2.33 9.01
C ILE A 54 -12.11 -2.89 8.68
N PHE A 55 -12.78 -3.48 9.68
CA PHE A 55 -14.16 -3.96 9.55
C PHE A 55 -15.06 -3.36 10.65
N PRO A 56 -16.32 -3.01 10.32
CA PRO A 56 -16.95 -3.07 8.99
C PRO A 56 -16.28 -2.13 7.99
N GLN A 57 -16.27 -2.51 6.70
CA GLN A 57 -15.69 -1.67 5.66
C GLN A 57 -16.51 -0.37 5.56
N PRO A 58 -15.86 0.80 5.53
CA PRO A 58 -16.59 2.06 5.40
C PRO A 58 -17.30 2.23 4.05
N ASP A 59 -16.76 1.57 3.03
CA ASP A 59 -17.33 1.48 1.69
C ASP A 59 -17.28 0.01 1.24
N PRO A 60 -18.42 -0.62 0.89
CA PRO A 60 -18.47 -2.00 0.40
C PRO A 60 -17.63 -2.24 -0.86
N GLU A 61 -17.41 -1.20 -1.68
CA GLU A 61 -16.61 -1.27 -2.90
C GLU A 61 -15.13 -0.93 -2.66
N ALA A 62 -14.75 -0.64 -1.41
CA ALA A 62 -13.36 -0.37 -1.05
C ALA A 62 -12.45 -1.53 -1.50
N TRP A 63 -11.26 -1.19 -1.96
CA TRP A 63 -10.21 -2.15 -2.29
C TRP A 63 -9.93 -3.10 -1.11
N SER A 64 -9.92 -2.54 0.11
CA SER A 64 -9.72 -3.29 1.36
C SER A 64 -10.83 -4.30 1.68
N ALA A 65 -12.02 -4.20 1.06
CA ALA A 65 -13.07 -5.21 1.18
C ALA A 65 -12.68 -6.53 0.51
N ASN A 66 -11.91 -6.46 -0.58
CA ASN A 66 -11.42 -7.62 -1.32
C ASN A 66 -9.96 -7.96 -1.01
N ALA A 67 -9.20 -7.03 -0.43
CA ALA A 67 -7.78 -7.17 -0.11
C ALA A 67 -7.54 -6.93 1.38
N PRO A 68 -7.62 -7.96 2.24
CA PRO A 68 -7.63 -7.77 3.68
C PRO A 68 -6.26 -7.35 4.24
N TRP A 69 -5.18 -7.40 3.47
CA TRP A 69 -3.86 -7.03 3.95
C TRP A 69 -3.07 -6.15 2.98
N LEU A 70 -2.39 -5.18 3.57
CA LEU A 70 -1.50 -4.26 2.87
C LEU A 70 -0.13 -4.25 3.56
N THR A 71 0.95 -4.27 2.78
CA THR A 71 2.32 -4.04 3.29
C THR A 71 2.93 -2.87 2.55
N LEU A 72 3.47 -1.93 3.31
CA LEU A 72 4.26 -0.83 2.78
C LEU A 72 5.71 -1.07 3.15
N TYR A 73 6.57 -1.17 2.15
CA TYR A 73 8.01 -1.27 2.30
C TYR A 73 8.61 0.09 1.93
N GLU A 74 9.43 0.66 2.82
CA GLU A 74 10.14 1.89 2.51
C GLU A 74 11.31 1.59 1.58
N MET A 75 11.45 2.39 0.54
CA MET A 75 12.56 2.29 -0.40
C MET A 75 13.31 3.64 -0.41
N PRO A 76 14.51 3.74 0.19
CA PRO A 76 15.33 4.95 0.08
C PRO A 76 15.67 5.31 -1.37
N ASP A 77 15.66 4.29 -2.24
CA ASP A 77 15.72 4.42 -3.68
C ASP A 77 14.74 3.44 -4.34
N VAL A 78 13.73 3.97 -5.02
CA VAL A 78 12.73 3.14 -5.73
C VAL A 78 13.35 2.30 -6.86
N TRP A 79 14.48 2.72 -7.42
CA TRP A 79 15.15 2.00 -8.51
C TRP A 79 15.92 0.77 -8.06
N TYR A 80 16.14 0.58 -6.75
CA TYR A 80 16.68 -0.65 -6.18
C TYR A 80 15.91 -1.90 -6.63
N ARG A 81 14.63 -1.76 -6.99
CA ARG A 81 13.81 -2.83 -7.59
C ARG A 81 14.41 -3.49 -8.84
N LEU A 82 15.35 -2.82 -9.50
CA LEU A 82 16.00 -3.30 -10.73
C LEU A 82 17.27 -4.10 -10.46
N THR A 83 17.74 -4.13 -9.22
CA THR A 83 18.92 -4.91 -8.81
C THR A 83 18.65 -6.41 -8.84
N ASP A 84 19.70 -7.20 -8.96
CA ASP A 84 19.58 -8.67 -8.98
C ASP A 84 19.17 -9.20 -7.60
N GLU A 85 19.64 -8.57 -6.53
CA GLU A 85 19.27 -8.89 -5.14
C GLU A 85 17.77 -8.77 -4.92
N PHE A 86 17.15 -7.68 -5.39
CA PHE A 86 15.70 -7.52 -5.28
C PHE A 86 14.93 -8.49 -6.19
N ARG A 87 15.42 -8.71 -7.42
CA ARG A 87 14.77 -9.62 -8.39
C ARG A 87 14.88 -11.09 -8.01
N GLY A 88 15.83 -11.45 -7.16
CA GLY A 88 16.00 -12.80 -6.62
C GLY A 88 15.04 -13.17 -5.50
N LEU A 89 14.19 -12.25 -5.03
CA LEU A 89 13.17 -12.55 -4.02
C LEU A 89 12.09 -13.48 -4.56
N ASP A 90 11.58 -14.36 -3.69
CA ASP A 90 10.43 -15.20 -3.99
C ASP A 90 9.21 -14.37 -4.42
N GLY A 91 8.60 -14.78 -5.54
CA GLY A 91 7.53 -14.03 -6.20
C GLY A 91 8.04 -13.10 -7.29
N GLN A 92 9.26 -12.57 -7.21
CA GLN A 92 9.95 -11.93 -8.34
C GLN A 92 10.62 -12.99 -9.22
N SER A 93 11.27 -13.96 -8.59
CA SER A 93 11.73 -15.20 -9.19
C SER A 93 10.85 -16.39 -8.79
N ARG A 94 11.07 -17.54 -9.44
CA ARG A 94 10.38 -18.79 -9.08
C ARG A 94 10.84 -19.25 -7.69
N PRO A 95 9.90 -19.42 -6.74
CA PRO A 95 10.22 -19.92 -5.41
C PRO A 95 10.42 -21.44 -5.43
N SER A 96 10.67 -22.04 -4.26
CA SER A 96 10.64 -23.50 -4.10
C SER A 96 9.28 -24.08 -4.51
N GLU A 97 9.25 -25.34 -4.95
CA GLU A 97 8.00 -26.00 -5.37
C GLU A 97 6.98 -26.12 -4.24
N GLU A 98 7.44 -26.23 -2.99
CA GLU A 98 6.57 -26.23 -1.82
C GLU A 98 5.91 -24.86 -1.66
N LEU A 99 6.69 -23.78 -1.64
CA LEU A 99 6.17 -22.43 -1.45
C LEU A 99 5.31 -21.96 -2.64
N LEU A 100 5.68 -22.38 -3.86
CA LEU A 100 4.89 -22.14 -5.07
C LEU A 100 3.47 -22.67 -4.89
N ARG A 101 3.35 -23.97 -4.57
CA ARG A 101 2.07 -24.66 -4.42
C ARG A 101 1.29 -24.20 -3.19
N ASP A 102 1.97 -24.07 -2.05
CA ASP A 102 1.31 -23.86 -0.77
C ASP A 102 0.88 -22.40 -0.58
N VAL A 103 1.52 -21.45 -1.28
CA VAL A 103 1.22 -20.02 -1.18
C VAL A 103 0.94 -19.37 -2.53
N PHE A 104 1.93 -19.32 -3.44
CA PHE A 104 1.84 -18.43 -4.61
C PHE A 104 0.76 -18.84 -5.62
N GLU A 105 0.45 -20.12 -5.77
CA GLU A 105 -0.64 -20.62 -6.62
C GLU A 105 -2.04 -20.40 -6.02
N GLN A 106 -2.11 -20.01 -4.74
CA GLN A 106 -3.37 -19.83 -3.99
C GLN A 106 -3.61 -18.38 -3.55
N ALA A 107 -2.62 -17.49 -3.75
CA ALA A 107 -2.67 -16.09 -3.37
C ALA A 107 -2.62 -15.16 -4.59
N ARG A 108 -3.06 -13.93 -4.36
CA ARG A 108 -2.91 -12.81 -5.28
C ARG A 108 -2.16 -11.67 -4.59
N PHE A 109 -1.17 -11.12 -5.27
CA PHE A 109 -0.38 -9.98 -4.84
C PHE A 109 -0.44 -8.88 -5.89
N ASP A 110 -0.97 -7.73 -5.50
CA ASP A 110 -0.93 -6.50 -6.30
C ASP A 110 0.28 -5.70 -5.84
N THR A 111 1.33 -5.67 -6.67
CA THR A 111 2.63 -5.09 -6.35
C THR A 111 2.82 -3.80 -7.14
N ARG A 112 3.02 -2.69 -6.43
CA ARG A 112 3.16 -1.37 -7.04
C ARG A 112 4.36 -0.63 -6.44
N PHE A 113 5.24 -0.18 -7.30
CA PHE A 113 6.36 0.69 -6.96
C PHE A 113 5.95 2.13 -7.22
N TYR A 114 6.08 2.97 -6.21
CA TYR A 114 5.76 4.38 -6.30
C TYR A 114 6.98 5.23 -5.93
N GLU A 115 7.20 6.29 -6.69
CA GLU A 115 8.14 7.37 -6.36
C GLU A 115 7.42 8.42 -5.51
N GLU A 116 8.00 8.85 -4.39
CA GLU A 116 7.44 9.91 -3.55
C GLU A 116 7.66 11.27 -4.21
N VAL A 117 6.56 11.99 -4.48
CA VAL A 117 6.59 13.31 -5.14
C VAL A 117 6.29 14.46 -4.19
N ALA A 118 5.60 14.19 -3.07
CA ALA A 118 5.38 15.15 -2.00
C ALA A 118 5.15 14.44 -0.66
N LYS A 119 5.46 15.12 0.44
CA LYS A 119 5.24 14.64 1.80
C LYS A 119 4.98 15.81 2.73
N GLU A 120 3.94 15.68 3.53
CA GLU A 120 3.59 16.65 4.58
C GLU A 120 3.38 15.91 5.90
N VAL A 121 3.85 16.49 7.00
CA VAL A 121 3.86 15.87 8.33
C VAL A 121 3.31 16.87 9.33
N ALA A 122 2.32 16.48 10.11
CA ALA A 122 1.78 17.32 11.16
C ALA A 122 2.85 17.59 12.24
N GLU A 123 2.83 18.80 12.81
CA GLU A 123 3.81 19.21 13.82
C GLU A 123 3.81 18.25 15.03
N GLY A 124 5.01 17.89 15.51
CA GLY A 124 5.17 16.97 16.64
C GLY A 124 4.90 15.49 16.31
N SER A 125 4.60 15.14 15.06
CA SER A 125 4.35 13.76 14.66
C SER A 125 5.59 12.87 14.75
N GLN A 126 5.35 11.62 15.15
CA GLN A 126 6.37 10.59 15.22
C GLN A 126 6.72 10.02 13.83
N ARG A 127 7.94 9.50 13.69
CA ARG A 127 8.46 8.94 12.41
C ARG A 127 7.87 7.58 12.06
N GLU A 128 7.57 6.78 13.08
CA GLU A 128 7.06 5.41 12.93
C GLU A 128 5.73 5.36 12.16
N PRO A 129 5.35 4.20 11.59
CA PRO A 129 4.03 3.99 11.02
C PRO A 129 2.90 4.32 12.01
N ALA A 130 1.87 5.01 11.55
CA ALA A 130 0.71 5.36 12.39
C ALA A 130 -0.24 4.18 12.62
N LYS A 131 -1.12 4.29 13.63
CA LYS A 131 -2.12 3.25 13.95
C LYS A 131 -3.09 2.98 12.80
N PHE A 132 -3.41 4.00 12.00
CA PHE A 132 -4.34 3.89 10.89
C PHE A 132 -3.75 4.47 9.59
N LEU A 133 -4.13 3.85 8.48
CA LEU A 133 -3.71 4.23 7.14
C LEU A 133 -4.92 4.23 6.20
N LEU A 134 -5.12 5.36 5.52
CA LEU A 134 -5.87 5.41 4.27
C LEU A 134 -4.90 5.31 3.10
N SER A 135 -5.14 4.34 2.23
CA SER A 135 -4.50 4.23 0.92
C SER A 135 -5.50 4.68 -0.14
N TRP A 136 -5.23 5.80 -0.81
CA TRP A 136 -6.11 6.38 -1.84
C TRP A 136 -5.37 6.49 -3.18
N ALA A 137 -5.66 5.61 -4.12
CA ALA A 137 -5.12 5.68 -5.47
C ALA A 137 -6.10 6.41 -6.38
N SER A 138 -5.58 7.33 -7.19
CA SER A 138 -6.39 8.21 -8.03
C SER A 138 -5.74 8.48 -9.39
N GLN A 139 -6.56 8.41 -10.43
CA GLN A 139 -6.21 8.85 -11.77
C GLN A 139 -6.78 10.26 -11.98
N PRO A 140 -5.96 11.27 -12.33
CA PRO A 140 -6.49 12.57 -12.72
C PRO A 140 -7.40 12.42 -13.93
N ALA A 141 -8.50 13.17 -13.96
CA ALA A 141 -9.40 13.21 -15.12
C ALA A 141 -8.63 13.69 -16.36
N SER A 142 -9.01 13.22 -17.54
CA SER A 142 -8.33 13.57 -18.81
C SER A 142 -8.35 15.07 -19.11
N SER A 143 -9.34 15.80 -18.57
CA SER A 143 -9.47 17.26 -18.64
C SER A 143 -8.61 18.01 -17.62
N THR A 144 -8.02 17.32 -16.65
CA THR A 144 -7.24 17.93 -15.56
C THR A 144 -5.76 17.81 -15.84
N SER A 145 -5.06 18.94 -15.92
CA SER A 145 -3.61 18.95 -16.05
C SER A 145 -2.94 18.43 -14.78
N THR A 146 -1.73 17.88 -14.88
CA THR A 146 -0.96 17.48 -13.69
C THR A 146 -0.75 18.67 -12.73
N THR A 147 -0.52 19.87 -13.25
CA THR A 147 -0.37 21.09 -12.43
C THR A 147 -1.63 21.41 -11.64
N ASP A 148 -2.82 21.29 -12.25
CA ASP A 148 -4.08 21.59 -11.56
C ASP A 148 -4.45 20.54 -10.51
N PHE A 149 -4.07 19.29 -10.77
CA PHE A 149 -4.20 18.17 -9.84
C PHE A 149 -3.27 18.35 -8.63
N ASP A 150 -2.01 18.70 -8.88
CA ASP A 150 -1.01 18.96 -7.84
C ASP A 150 -1.40 20.17 -6.98
N ALA A 151 -1.84 21.25 -7.62
CA ALA A 151 -2.31 22.45 -6.92
C ALA A 151 -3.56 22.18 -6.07
N TRP A 152 -4.43 21.24 -6.47
CA TRP A 152 -5.56 20.84 -5.64
C TRP A 152 -5.12 20.11 -4.36
N TYR A 153 -4.16 19.20 -4.47
CA TYR A 153 -3.58 18.56 -3.28
C TYR A 153 -2.98 19.60 -2.32
N GLU A 154 -2.15 20.49 -2.86
CA GLU A 154 -1.43 21.50 -2.06
C GLU A 154 -2.36 22.54 -1.42
N LYS A 155 -3.37 23.00 -2.15
CA LYS A 155 -4.21 24.12 -1.71
C LYS A 155 -5.49 23.70 -0.99
N SER A 156 -5.93 22.45 -1.15
CA SER A 156 -7.21 21.98 -0.63
C SER A 156 -7.06 20.74 0.25
N VAL A 157 -6.49 19.66 -0.26
CA VAL A 157 -6.43 18.37 0.45
C VAL A 157 -5.51 18.46 1.67
N ILE A 158 -4.25 18.86 1.48
CA ILE A 158 -3.25 18.90 2.56
C ILE A 158 -3.68 19.87 3.68
N PRO A 159 -4.11 21.12 3.40
CA PRO A 159 -4.57 22.03 4.45
C PRO A 159 -5.81 21.54 5.20
N ALA A 160 -6.68 20.75 4.57
CA ALA A 160 -7.84 20.17 5.23
C ALA A 160 -7.43 19.00 6.14
N LEU A 161 -6.54 18.12 5.68
CA LEU A 161 -6.00 17.02 6.49
C LEU A 161 -5.26 17.51 7.73
N LEU A 162 -4.44 18.57 7.61
CA LEU A 162 -3.71 19.16 8.74
C LEU A 162 -4.61 19.70 9.86
N LYS A 163 -5.89 19.95 9.59
CA LYS A 163 -6.86 20.40 10.61
C LYS A 163 -7.45 19.24 11.41
N LEU A 164 -7.29 17.99 10.94
CA LEU A 164 -7.78 16.83 11.66
C LEU A 164 -6.86 16.54 12.85
N PRO A 165 -7.37 16.50 14.10
CA PRO A 165 -6.54 16.32 15.28
C PRO A 165 -5.72 15.03 15.31
N THR A 166 -6.18 14.01 14.59
CA THR A 166 -5.55 12.69 14.50
C THR A 166 -4.59 12.54 13.33
N PHE A 167 -4.51 13.52 12.43
CA PHE A 167 -3.67 13.44 11.25
C PHE A 167 -2.20 13.51 11.62
N ARG A 168 -1.41 12.59 11.03
CA ARG A 168 0.03 12.48 11.26
C ARG A 168 0.83 12.88 10.03
N ARG A 169 0.48 12.30 8.88
CA ARG A 169 1.28 12.47 7.66
C ARG A 169 0.46 12.14 6.42
N ILE A 170 0.77 12.82 5.33
CA ILE A 170 0.41 12.39 3.98
C ILE A 170 1.69 12.25 3.15
N ARG A 171 1.74 11.18 2.36
CA ARG A 171 2.72 11.01 1.28
C ARG A 171 1.96 10.93 -0.02
N ARG A 172 2.34 11.75 -1.00
CA ARG A 172 1.85 11.67 -2.37
C ARG A 172 2.93 11.02 -3.21
N CYS A 173 2.55 9.95 -3.90
CA CYS A 173 3.46 9.17 -4.70
C CYS A 173 2.92 8.98 -6.13
N LYS A 174 3.81 8.79 -7.09
CA LYS A 174 3.49 8.55 -8.50
C LYS A 174 3.98 7.16 -8.91
N VAL A 175 3.14 6.41 -9.64
CA VAL A 175 3.46 5.04 -10.03
C VAL A 175 4.69 5.00 -10.94
N VAL A 176 5.62 4.10 -10.63
CA VAL A 176 6.82 3.77 -11.43
C VAL A 176 6.61 2.46 -12.17
N ASN A 177 6.05 1.46 -11.50
CA ASN A 177 5.74 0.15 -12.06
C ASN A 177 4.64 -0.52 -11.24
N ALA A 178 3.77 -1.28 -11.89
CA ALA A 178 2.72 -2.04 -11.25
C ALA A 178 2.52 -3.37 -11.95
N THR A 179 2.36 -4.43 -11.16
CA THR A 179 2.09 -5.78 -11.64
C THR A 179 1.19 -6.51 -10.66
N THR A 180 0.38 -7.41 -11.18
CA THR A 180 -0.39 -8.36 -10.38
C THR A 180 0.23 -9.73 -10.54
N LEU A 181 0.52 -10.41 -9.43
CA LEU A 181 0.86 -11.83 -9.40
C LEU A 181 -0.36 -12.58 -8.86
N ASP A 182 -1.11 -13.20 -9.77
CA ASP A 182 -2.38 -13.86 -9.46
C ASP A 182 -2.22 -15.36 -9.69
N GLN A 183 -2.19 -16.14 -8.60
CA GLN A 183 -1.91 -17.56 -8.63
C GLN A 183 -0.61 -17.88 -9.41
N PHE A 184 0.44 -17.13 -9.08
CA PHE A 184 1.76 -17.16 -9.73
C PHE A 184 1.78 -16.79 -11.23
N VAL A 185 0.67 -16.30 -11.79
CA VAL A 185 0.64 -15.73 -13.15
C VAL A 185 0.81 -14.22 -13.05
N ARG A 186 1.93 -13.71 -13.57
CA ARG A 186 2.22 -12.28 -13.58
C ARG A 186 1.50 -11.58 -14.75
N LYS A 187 0.81 -10.48 -14.44
CA LYS A 187 0.05 -9.66 -15.39
C LYS A 187 0.35 -8.19 -15.15
N GLU A 188 0.28 -7.41 -16.21
CA GLU A 188 0.20 -5.95 -16.12
C GLU A 188 -1.28 -5.56 -16.15
N GLU A 189 -1.72 -4.83 -15.14
CA GLU A 189 -3.09 -4.31 -15.05
C GLU A 189 -3.00 -2.77 -14.96
N PRO A 190 -3.95 -2.03 -15.57
CA PRO A 190 -4.00 -0.60 -15.40
C PRO A 190 -4.22 -0.26 -13.92
N VAL A 191 -3.44 0.68 -13.39
CA VAL A 191 -3.59 1.16 -12.01
C VAL A 191 -3.63 2.70 -11.99
N PRO A 192 -4.24 3.32 -10.97
CA PRO A 192 -4.27 4.76 -10.88
C PRO A 192 -2.86 5.35 -10.79
N GLN A 193 -2.61 6.47 -11.50
CA GLN A 193 -1.28 7.05 -11.61
C GLN A 193 -0.70 7.56 -10.29
N TYR A 194 -1.54 8.08 -9.38
CA TYR A 194 -1.10 8.65 -8.11
C TYR A 194 -1.65 7.85 -6.93
N LEU A 195 -0.90 7.90 -5.82
CA LEU A 195 -1.25 7.31 -4.55
C LEU A 195 -1.07 8.35 -3.44
N GLY A 196 -2.12 8.58 -2.65
CA GLY A 196 -2.07 9.25 -1.36
C GLY A 196 -2.04 8.21 -0.25
N LEU A 197 -1.02 8.28 0.61
CA LEU A 197 -0.93 7.50 1.85
C LEU A 197 -1.13 8.45 3.02
N CYS A 198 -2.32 8.43 3.62
CA CYS A 198 -2.68 9.29 4.74
C CYS A 198 -2.67 8.48 6.03
N GLU A 199 -1.85 8.93 6.98
CA GLU A 199 -1.62 8.27 8.25
C GLU A 199 -2.29 9.04 9.39
N PHE A 200 -2.97 8.31 10.27
CA PHE A 200 -3.72 8.84 11.39
C PHE A 200 -3.48 8.04 12.67
N ASP A 201 -3.52 8.73 13.80
CA ASP A 201 -3.56 8.14 15.14
C ASP A 201 -4.97 8.25 15.75
N GLY A 202 -5.13 7.96 17.04
CA GLY A 202 -6.40 8.05 17.75
C GLY A 202 -7.08 6.71 17.99
N GLU A 203 -8.31 6.73 18.51
CA GLU A 203 -9.06 5.51 18.82
C GLU A 203 -9.80 4.93 17.62
N GLU A 204 -10.28 5.81 16.73
CA GLU A 204 -11.05 5.46 15.55
C GLU A 204 -10.46 6.12 14.30
N THR A 205 -10.63 5.47 13.14
CA THR A 205 -10.27 6.05 11.85
C THR A 205 -11.22 7.20 11.50
N PRO A 206 -10.71 8.39 11.08
CA PRO A 206 -11.55 9.52 10.67
C PRO A 206 -12.09 9.33 9.25
N VAL A 207 -12.83 8.24 9.01
CA VAL A 207 -13.21 7.81 7.66
C VAL A 207 -14.07 8.86 6.96
N SER A 208 -15.12 9.34 7.62
CA SER A 208 -16.07 10.29 7.02
C SER A 208 -15.36 11.57 6.59
N ASP A 209 -14.62 12.19 7.50
CA ASP A 209 -13.93 13.47 7.25
C ASP A 209 -12.93 13.34 6.10
N VAL A 210 -12.12 12.27 6.10
CA VAL A 210 -11.09 12.08 5.08
C VAL A 210 -11.72 11.73 3.73
N THR A 211 -12.79 10.93 3.71
CA THR A 211 -13.52 10.63 2.46
C THR A 211 -14.09 11.91 1.85
N GLU A 212 -14.65 12.81 2.67
CA GLU A 212 -15.16 14.10 2.20
C GLU A 212 -14.04 14.99 1.65
N ILE A 213 -12.89 15.04 2.33
CA ILE A 213 -11.71 15.82 1.89
C ILE A 213 -11.16 15.29 0.55
N MET A 214 -11.10 13.97 0.38
CA MET A 214 -10.52 13.33 -0.80
C MET A 214 -11.47 13.29 -2.00
N ARG A 215 -12.79 13.37 -1.77
CA ARG A 215 -13.80 13.48 -2.83
C ARG A 215 -13.72 14.83 -3.53
N ASN A 216 -13.45 14.82 -4.83
CA ASN A 216 -13.43 16.04 -5.62
C ASN A 216 -13.69 15.78 -7.11
N GLU A 217 -14.26 16.77 -7.78
CA GLU A 217 -14.50 16.77 -9.23
C GLU A 217 -13.21 16.71 -10.08
N LYS A 218 -12.07 17.11 -9.52
CA LYS A 218 -10.75 16.96 -10.17
C LYS A 218 -10.28 15.51 -10.29
N VAL A 219 -11.01 14.60 -9.65
CA VAL A 219 -10.88 13.14 -9.76
C VAL A 219 -12.18 12.53 -10.34
N ALA A 220 -13.08 13.35 -10.91
CA ALA A 220 -14.50 13.03 -11.15
C ALA A 220 -14.79 11.73 -11.92
N ASP A 221 -15.99 11.22 -11.63
CA ASP A 221 -16.77 10.13 -12.23
C ASP A 221 -16.18 9.48 -13.49
N GLY A 222 -15.83 8.20 -13.33
CA GLY A 222 -15.26 7.35 -14.39
C GLY A 222 -13.74 7.25 -14.35
N ALA A 223 -13.05 8.11 -13.60
CA ALA A 223 -11.62 7.92 -13.31
C ALA A 223 -11.44 6.73 -12.35
N MET A 224 -10.47 5.86 -12.64
CA MET A 224 -10.16 4.73 -11.77
C MET A 224 -9.68 5.25 -10.41
N GLN A 225 -10.46 4.96 -9.38
CA GLN A 225 -10.17 5.28 -7.99
C GLN A 225 -10.18 3.99 -7.17
N GLU A 226 -9.26 3.92 -6.22
CA GLU A 226 -9.18 2.79 -5.30
C GLU A 226 -8.89 3.32 -3.90
N ALA A 227 -9.79 3.04 -2.96
CA ALA A 227 -9.62 3.41 -1.55
C ALA A 227 -9.50 2.15 -0.69
N GLY A 228 -8.62 2.17 0.30
CA GLY A 228 -8.52 1.11 1.30
C GLY A 228 -8.20 1.65 2.68
N TRP A 229 -8.92 1.14 3.69
CA TRP A 229 -8.81 1.55 5.08
C TRP A 229 -8.17 0.46 5.91
N PHE A 230 -7.04 0.78 6.55
CA PHE A 230 -6.25 -0.23 7.23
C PHE A 230 -5.82 0.22 8.63
N ARG A 231 -5.68 -0.77 9.52
CA ARG A 231 -5.09 -0.63 10.86
C ARG A 231 -3.72 -1.29 10.88
N LEU A 232 -2.77 -0.65 11.56
CA LEU A 232 -1.42 -1.18 11.72
C LEU A 232 -1.46 -2.49 12.50
N LYS A 233 -0.87 -3.53 11.91
CA LYS A 233 -0.74 -4.86 12.51
C LYS A 233 0.65 -5.09 13.10
N ARG A 234 1.71 -4.78 12.34
CA ARG A 234 3.10 -4.98 12.76
C ARG A 234 4.08 -4.13 11.97
N VAL A 235 5.18 -3.73 12.62
CA VAL A 235 6.31 -3.01 12.01
C VAL A 235 7.53 -3.93 11.96
N TYR A 236 8.35 -3.78 10.92
CA TYR A 236 9.53 -4.60 10.64
C TYR A 236 10.71 -3.73 10.24
N GLY A 237 11.92 -4.20 10.54
CA GLY A 237 13.15 -3.43 10.34
C GLY A 237 13.27 -2.23 11.30
N GLY A 238 14.29 -1.41 11.08
CA GLY A 238 14.72 -0.37 12.02
C GLY A 238 15.83 -0.86 12.96
N GLU A 239 16.54 0.06 13.60
CA GLU A 239 17.56 -0.28 14.60
C GLU A 239 16.89 -1.11 15.70
N SER A 240 17.27 -2.39 15.77
CA SER A 240 17.17 -3.10 17.04
C SER A 240 17.99 -2.27 18.02
N GLN A 241 17.39 -1.82 19.12
CA GLN A 241 18.17 -1.39 20.27
C GLN A 241 19.06 -2.58 20.65
N ALA A 242 20.33 -2.49 20.26
CA ALA A 242 21.43 -3.22 20.86
C ALA A 242 21.96 -2.38 22.03
#